data_AF-A0A7V6ULT9-F1
#
_entry.id   AF-A0A7V6ULT9-F1
#
_cell.length_a   1.000
_cell.length_b   1.000
_cell.length_c   1.000
_cell.angle_alpha   90.00
_cell.angle_beta   90.00
_cell.angle_gamma   90.00
#
_symmetry.space_group_name_H-M   'P 1'
#
loop_
_entity.id
_entity.type
_entity.pdbx_description
1 polymer ?
#
loop_
_entity_poly.entity_id
_entity_poly.type
_entity_poly.pdbx_seq_one_letter_code
_entity_poly.pdbx_strand_id
1 'polypeptide(L)'
;MGSRHSKPAHNTPKGFNKSTCQQLANIIGGDVITSTPACVVQRNRDINATILGRRTRSPLALPFALSFENNKGGKTLNLGETVILEKEINRFLSALRSRGIIVTALHNHWLFDEPRLMYIHWENVGDPFVFAKDSFAAAKEAGLF
;
A
#
# COMPACT_ATOMS: atom_id res chain seq x y z
N MET A 1 8.76 54.28 0.15
CA MET A 1 8.74 53.33 -0.98
C MET A 1 9.08 51.95 -0.44
N GLY A 2 8.06 51.17 -0.02
CA GLY A 2 8.24 49.81 0.50
C GLY A 2 7.64 48.81 -0.48
N SER A 3 8.50 48.12 -1.23
CA SER A 3 8.11 47.04 -2.14
C SER A 3 7.70 45.83 -1.31
N ARG A 4 6.39 45.52 -1.26
CA ARG A 4 5.88 44.26 -0.72
C ARG A 4 6.15 43.18 -1.76
N HIS A 5 7.19 42.38 -1.55
CA HIS A 5 7.33 41.10 -2.23
C HIS A 5 6.29 40.12 -1.66
N SER A 6 5.20 39.93 -2.39
CA SER A 6 4.27 38.82 -2.17
C SER A 6 4.99 37.51 -2.50
N LYS A 7 5.22 36.67 -1.49
CA LYS A 7 5.64 35.28 -1.69
C LYS A 7 4.60 34.56 -2.55
N PRO A 8 5.00 33.72 -3.53
CA PRO A 8 4.04 32.93 -4.28
C PRO A 8 3.40 31.90 -3.34
N ALA A 9 2.08 31.73 -3.45
CA ALA A 9 1.35 30.71 -2.75
C ALA A 9 1.96 29.33 -3.07
N HIS A 10 2.42 28.61 -2.05
CA HIS A 10 2.73 27.20 -2.18
C HIS A 10 1.45 26.50 -2.63
N ASN A 11 1.42 26.10 -3.90
CA ASN A 11 0.32 25.33 -4.47
C ASN A 11 0.50 23.90 -3.98
N THR A 12 0.08 23.63 -2.74
CA THR A 12 0.10 22.29 -2.16
C THR A 12 -0.75 21.40 -3.07
N PRO A 13 -0.20 20.30 -3.62
CA PRO A 13 -0.99 19.39 -4.43
C PRO A 13 -2.21 18.97 -3.60
N LYS A 14 -3.41 19.06 -4.18
CA LYS A 14 -4.65 18.67 -3.52
C LYS A 14 -4.48 17.23 -3.03
N GLY A 15 -4.22 17.07 -1.74
CA GLY A 15 -4.16 15.77 -1.08
C GLY A 15 -5.49 15.03 -1.26
N PHE A 16 -5.46 13.72 -1.10
CA PHE A 16 -6.67 12.93 -1.13
C PHE A 16 -7.63 13.41 -0.03
N ASN A 17 -8.85 13.80 -0.40
CA ASN A 17 -9.88 14.07 0.60
C ASN A 17 -10.27 12.76 1.30
N LYS A 18 -10.70 12.85 2.56
CA LYS A 18 -11.13 11.71 3.40
C LYS A 18 -12.13 10.80 2.69
N SER A 19 -13.07 11.35 1.94
CA SER A 19 -14.06 10.57 1.17
C SER A 19 -13.43 9.70 0.08
N THR A 20 -12.49 10.22 -0.69
CA THR A 20 -11.76 9.46 -1.71
C THR A 20 -10.89 8.39 -1.09
N CYS A 21 -10.22 8.70 0.03
CA CYS A 21 -9.41 7.71 0.74
C CYS A 21 -10.28 6.56 1.27
N GLN A 22 -11.49 6.86 1.76
CA GLN A 22 -12.44 5.82 2.16
C GLN A 22 -12.90 4.94 0.99
N GLN A 23 -13.13 5.52 -0.19
CA GLN A 23 -13.48 4.74 -1.38
C GLN A 23 -12.36 3.77 -1.77
N LEU A 24 -11.09 4.18 -1.65
CA LEU A 24 -9.94 3.32 -1.89
C LEU A 24 -9.83 2.20 -0.84
N ALA A 25 -10.10 2.51 0.43
CA ALA A 25 -10.13 1.51 1.50
C ALA A 25 -11.19 0.43 1.26
N ASN A 26 -12.37 0.85 0.78
CA ASN A 26 -13.47 -0.06 0.47
C ASN A 26 -13.12 -1.08 -0.63
N ILE A 27 -12.24 -0.73 -1.60
CA ILE A 27 -11.83 -1.64 -2.69
C ILE A 27 -11.14 -2.88 -2.13
N ILE A 28 -10.28 -2.69 -1.14
CA ILE A 28 -9.54 -3.79 -0.53
C ILE A 28 -10.35 -4.44 0.61
N GLY A 29 -11.46 -3.84 1.04
CA GLY A 29 -12.19 -4.25 2.24
C GLY A 29 -11.40 -3.95 3.52
N GLY A 30 -10.76 -2.78 3.55
CA GLY A 30 -9.95 -2.31 4.67
C GLY A 30 -10.39 -0.94 5.17
N ASP A 31 -9.52 -0.33 5.97
CA ASP A 31 -9.76 0.94 6.65
C ASP A 31 -8.78 2.01 6.19
N VAL A 32 -9.15 3.27 6.40
CA VAL A 32 -8.24 4.41 6.23
C VAL A 32 -7.34 4.52 7.47
N ILE A 33 -6.04 4.36 7.29
CA ILE A 33 -5.03 4.52 8.35
C ILE A 33 -4.67 6.00 8.51
N THR A 34 -4.46 6.70 7.41
CA THR A 34 -4.30 8.15 7.39
C THR A 34 -4.77 8.72 6.05
N SER A 35 -5.16 9.99 6.05
CA SER A 35 -5.51 10.76 4.85
C SER A 35 -4.58 11.95 4.61
N THR A 36 -3.63 12.21 5.50
CA THR A 36 -2.66 13.32 5.40
C THR A 36 -1.37 12.93 6.15
N PRO A 37 -0.17 13.15 5.57
CA PRO A 37 0.11 13.82 4.29
C PRO A 37 -0.20 12.98 3.04
N ALA A 38 -0.33 11.65 3.18
CA ALA A 38 -0.73 10.73 2.13
C ALA A 38 -2.03 10.00 2.51
N CYS A 39 -2.78 9.52 1.52
CA CYS A 39 -3.83 8.55 1.78
C CYS A 39 -3.20 7.17 1.93
N VAL A 40 -3.37 6.54 3.10
CA VAL A 40 -2.93 5.17 3.37
C VAL A 40 -4.15 4.37 3.79
N VAL A 41 -4.39 3.28 3.08
CA VAL A 41 -5.48 2.34 3.38
C VAL A 41 -4.89 0.97 3.61
N GLN A 42 -5.49 0.22 4.53
CA GLN A 42 -4.94 -1.06 4.92
C GLN A 42 -6.03 -2.03 5.34
N ARG A 43 -5.80 -3.31 5.04
CA ARG A 43 -6.42 -4.42 5.75
C ARG A 43 -5.34 -5.34 6.29
N ASN A 44 -5.63 -6.04 7.38
CA ASN A 44 -4.71 -7.04 7.87
C ASN A 44 -4.94 -8.38 7.17
N ARG A 45 -3.84 -9.10 6.88
CA ARG A 45 -3.89 -10.51 6.48
C ARG A 45 -4.14 -11.38 7.70
N ASP A 46 -4.85 -12.48 7.51
CA ASP A 46 -5.07 -13.48 8.57
C ASP A 46 -4.04 -14.60 8.44
N ILE A 47 -2.88 -14.38 9.05
CA ILE A 47 -1.79 -15.37 9.12
C ILE A 47 -1.58 -15.70 10.60
N ASN A 48 -1.55 -17.00 10.92
CA ASN A 48 -1.23 -17.46 12.27
C ASN A 48 0.28 -17.37 12.52
N ALA A 49 0.79 -16.15 12.67
CA ALA A 49 2.20 -15.87 12.87
C ALA A 49 2.55 -15.60 14.32
N THR A 50 3.77 -15.96 14.70
CA THR A 50 4.36 -15.69 16.00
C THR A 50 5.68 -14.93 15.87
N ILE A 51 5.91 -14.01 16.81
CA ILE A 51 7.16 -13.25 16.97
C ILE A 51 7.54 -13.40 18.43
N LEU A 52 8.79 -13.80 18.73
CA LEU A 52 9.25 -14.12 20.09
C LEU A 52 8.33 -15.14 20.80
N GLY A 53 7.81 -16.12 20.07
CA GLY A 53 6.89 -17.14 20.59
C GLY A 53 5.53 -16.60 21.04
N ARG A 54 5.12 -15.42 20.58
CA ARG A 54 3.81 -14.82 20.87
C ARG A 54 3.05 -14.57 19.57
N ARG A 55 1.77 -14.96 19.54
CA ARG A 55 0.91 -14.74 18.38
C ARG A 55 0.74 -13.24 18.12
N THR A 56 0.89 -12.83 16.87
CA THR A 56 0.64 -11.44 16.44
C THR A 56 -0.64 -11.34 15.61
N ARG A 57 -1.36 -10.22 15.77
CA ARG A 57 -2.43 -9.75 14.87
C ARG A 57 -2.17 -8.30 14.45
N SER A 58 -0.97 -7.80 14.73
CA SER A 58 -0.63 -6.38 14.63
C SER A 58 -0.63 -5.94 13.16
N PRO A 59 -1.19 -4.76 12.84
CA PRO A 59 -1.04 -4.15 11.52
C PRO A 59 0.42 -3.89 11.13
N LEU A 60 1.34 -3.84 12.11
CA LEU A 60 2.78 -3.74 11.85
C LEU A 60 3.40 -5.03 11.33
N ALA A 61 2.77 -6.18 11.61
CA ALA A 61 3.30 -7.49 11.20
C ALA A 61 2.55 -8.04 10.00
N LEU A 62 1.23 -7.82 9.93
CA LEU A 62 0.36 -8.45 8.94
C LEU A 62 -0.33 -7.48 7.95
N PRO A 63 0.34 -6.43 7.43
CA PRO A 63 -0.34 -5.48 6.55
C PRO A 63 -0.63 -6.05 5.16
N PHE A 64 -1.72 -5.59 4.56
CA PHE A 64 -1.87 -5.37 3.13
C PHE A 64 -2.28 -3.90 2.98
N ALA A 65 -1.29 -3.06 2.68
CA ALA A 65 -1.40 -1.61 2.70
C ALA A 65 -1.18 -1.04 1.30
N LEU A 66 -1.96 -0.02 0.96
CA LEU A 66 -1.78 0.79 -0.24
C LEU A 66 -1.69 2.26 0.15
N SER A 67 -0.79 3.00 -0.49
CA SER A 67 -0.62 4.43 -0.30
C SER A 67 -0.75 5.18 -1.62
N PHE A 68 -1.33 6.38 -1.55
CA PHE A 68 -1.61 7.23 -2.68
C PHE A 68 -1.28 8.68 -2.34
N GLU A 69 -0.43 9.29 -3.16
CA GLU A 69 0.01 10.68 -2.94
C GLU A 69 0.42 11.39 -4.24
N ASN A 70 0.81 12.66 -4.08
CA ASN A 70 1.42 13.47 -5.13
C ASN A 70 0.65 13.48 -6.47
N ASN A 71 -0.67 13.72 -6.41
CA ASN A 71 -1.51 13.75 -7.61
C ASN A 71 -1.10 14.91 -8.54
N LYS A 72 -0.60 14.56 -9.73
CA LYS A 72 -0.25 15.48 -10.80
C LYS A 72 -1.06 15.13 -12.05
N GLY A 73 -2.07 15.95 -12.35
CA GLY A 73 -2.88 15.77 -13.56
C GLY A 73 -3.66 14.45 -13.61
N GLY A 74 -4.11 13.95 -12.46
CA GLY A 74 -4.87 12.69 -12.36
C GLY A 74 -4.00 11.44 -12.25
N LYS A 75 -2.68 11.58 -12.28
CA LYS A 75 -1.72 10.49 -12.03
C LYS A 75 -1.14 10.64 -10.63
N THR A 76 -1.25 9.59 -9.83
CA THR A 76 -0.78 9.55 -8.45
C THR A 76 0.43 8.64 -8.33
N LEU A 77 1.32 8.97 -7.40
CA LEU A 77 2.32 8.00 -6.94
C LEU A 77 1.58 7.00 -6.05
N ASN A 78 1.64 5.73 -6.45
CA ASN A 78 0.95 4.65 -5.76
C ASN A 78 1.97 3.63 -5.28
N LEU A 79 1.90 3.30 -4.00
CA LEU A 79 2.80 2.38 -3.33
C LEU A 79 1.97 1.27 -2.68
N GLY A 80 2.50 0.06 -2.64
CA GLY A 80 1.89 -1.07 -1.94
C GLY A 80 2.91 -1.88 -1.17
N GLU A 81 2.49 -2.35 0.00
CA GLU A 81 3.23 -3.30 0.83
C GLU A 81 2.28 -4.38 1.32
N THR A 82 2.75 -5.63 1.34
CA THR A 82 2.08 -6.66 2.12
C THR A 82 3.04 -7.67 2.71
N VAL A 83 2.67 -8.20 3.88
CA VAL A 83 3.25 -9.44 4.38
C VAL A 83 2.92 -10.58 3.41
N ILE A 84 3.89 -11.45 3.14
CA ILE A 84 3.77 -12.55 2.21
C ILE A 84 4.49 -13.79 2.72
N LEU A 85 3.88 -14.96 2.54
CA LEU A 85 4.53 -16.24 2.82
C LEU A 85 5.41 -16.64 1.64
N GLU A 86 6.49 -17.38 1.88
CA GLU A 86 7.45 -17.76 0.82
C GLU A 86 6.79 -18.45 -0.39
N LYS A 87 5.80 -19.32 -0.12
CA LYS A 87 5.01 -20.03 -1.14
C LYS A 87 4.05 -19.15 -1.97
N GLU A 88 3.85 -17.90 -1.59
CA GLU A 88 2.95 -16.94 -2.24
C GLU A 88 3.73 -15.99 -3.17
N ILE A 89 5.03 -15.81 -2.93
CA ILE A 89 5.89 -14.79 -3.57
C ILE A 89 5.78 -14.81 -5.09
N ASN A 90 6.11 -15.94 -5.73
CA ASN A 90 6.16 -16.01 -7.19
C ASN A 90 4.78 -15.81 -7.84
N ARG A 91 3.71 -16.26 -7.20
CA ARG A 91 2.35 -16.09 -7.71
C ARG A 91 1.94 -14.62 -7.65
N PHE A 92 2.16 -13.96 -6.51
CA PHE A 92 1.79 -12.56 -6.35
C PHE A 92 2.64 -11.64 -7.24
N LEU A 93 3.95 -11.88 -7.29
CA LEU A 93 4.86 -11.15 -8.16
C LEU A 93 4.45 -11.29 -9.64
N SER A 94 4.11 -12.50 -10.10
CA SER A 94 3.66 -12.71 -11.48
C SER A 94 2.33 -12.02 -11.76
N ALA A 95 1.39 -12.08 -10.82
CA ALA A 95 0.09 -11.43 -10.93
C ALA A 95 0.18 -9.89 -10.97
N LEU A 96 1.11 -9.29 -10.22
CA LEU A 96 1.38 -7.85 -10.30
C LEU A 96 1.99 -7.47 -11.65
N ARG A 97 3.00 -8.23 -12.10
CA ARG A 97 3.69 -7.96 -13.37
C ARG A 97 2.79 -8.10 -14.59
N SER A 98 1.87 -9.08 -14.60
CA SER A 98 0.90 -9.24 -15.69
C SER A 98 -0.06 -8.05 -15.82
N ARG A 99 -0.20 -7.25 -14.75
CA ARG A 99 -0.99 -6.01 -14.70
C ARG A 99 -0.16 -4.75 -14.94
N GLY A 100 1.12 -4.90 -15.33
CA GLY A 100 2.03 -3.78 -15.56
C GLY A 100 2.45 -3.03 -14.29
N ILE A 101 2.28 -3.64 -13.11
CA ILE A 101 2.71 -3.07 -11.83
C ILE A 101 4.17 -3.47 -11.56
N ILE A 102 4.98 -2.50 -11.14
CA ILE A 102 6.40 -2.71 -10.87
C ILE A 102 6.56 -3.29 -9.46
N VAL A 103 7.27 -4.40 -9.34
CA VAL A 103 7.68 -4.97 -8.05
C VAL A 103 9.11 -4.51 -7.75
N THR A 104 9.32 -3.86 -6.62
CA THR A 104 10.59 -3.15 -6.32
C THR A 104 11.41 -3.81 -5.23
N ALA A 105 10.79 -4.46 -4.25
CA ALA A 105 11.53 -5.11 -3.16
C ALA A 105 10.84 -6.38 -2.66
N LEU A 106 11.67 -7.28 -2.15
CA LEU A 106 11.29 -8.46 -1.39
C LEU A 106 12.29 -8.63 -0.24
N HIS A 107 11.83 -8.57 1.01
CA HIS A 107 12.67 -8.62 2.21
C HIS A 107 11.90 -9.12 3.43
N ASN A 108 12.52 -9.16 4.61
CA ASN A 108 11.86 -9.50 5.88
C ASN A 108 11.96 -8.35 6.88
N HIS A 109 10.96 -8.19 7.75
CA HIS A 109 11.01 -7.22 8.87
C HIS A 109 11.45 -7.88 10.18
N TRP A 110 11.11 -9.16 10.38
CA TRP A 110 11.33 -9.88 11.63
C TRP A 110 12.42 -10.94 11.50
N LEU A 111 13.10 -11.23 12.59
CA LEU A 111 14.01 -12.36 12.73
C LEU A 111 13.34 -13.42 13.59
N PHE A 112 13.50 -14.70 13.23
CA PHE A 112 13.00 -15.86 13.99
C PHE A 112 11.48 -15.85 14.22
N ASP A 113 10.74 -15.31 13.27
CA ASP A 113 9.29 -15.41 13.17
C ASP A 113 8.85 -16.77 12.62
N GLU A 114 7.65 -17.21 12.99
CA GLU A 114 7.08 -18.50 12.54
C GLU A 114 5.58 -18.34 12.20
N PRO A 115 5.12 -18.66 10.97
CA PRO A 115 5.95 -19.03 9.82
C PRO A 115 6.81 -17.85 9.36
N ARG A 116 7.78 -18.13 8.50
CA ARG A 116 8.64 -17.09 7.93
C ARG A 116 7.80 -16.06 7.16
N LEU A 117 7.78 -14.83 7.67
CA LEU A 117 7.13 -13.67 7.04
C LEU A 117 8.15 -12.92 6.19
N MET A 118 7.80 -12.77 4.92
CA MET A 118 8.46 -11.87 3.98
C MET A 118 7.54 -10.67 3.71
N TYR A 119 8.07 -9.65 3.05
CA TYR A 119 7.37 -8.43 2.70
C TYR A 119 7.73 -8.09 1.26
N ILE A 120 6.73 -7.74 0.48
CA ILE A 120 6.88 -7.38 -0.93
C ILE A 120 6.36 -5.97 -1.15
N HIS A 121 7.10 -5.21 -1.95
CA HIS A 121 6.82 -3.82 -2.28
C HIS A 121 6.55 -3.68 -3.78
N TRP A 122 5.55 -2.88 -4.13
CA TRP A 122 5.21 -2.59 -5.52
C TRP A 122 4.71 -1.16 -5.71
N GLU A 123 4.85 -0.65 -6.93
CA GLU A 123 4.54 0.75 -7.23
C GLU A 123 4.10 0.97 -8.68
N ASN A 124 3.44 2.10 -8.90
CA ASN A 124 3.33 2.74 -10.21
C ASN A 124 3.03 4.24 -10.09
N VAL A 125 3.02 4.92 -11.24
CA VAL A 125 2.39 6.23 -11.38
C VAL A 125 1.18 6.07 -12.29
N GLY A 126 -0.03 6.33 -11.79
CA GLY A 126 -1.26 6.07 -12.53
C GLY A 126 -2.52 6.44 -11.78
N ASP A 127 -3.65 5.91 -12.25
CA ASP A 127 -4.94 6.09 -11.57
C ASP A 127 -4.95 5.28 -10.25
N PRO A 128 -5.28 5.91 -9.10
CA PRO A 128 -5.24 5.26 -7.79
C PRO A 128 -6.29 4.16 -7.64
N PHE A 129 -7.45 4.31 -8.28
CA PHE A 129 -8.52 3.31 -8.25
C PHE A 129 -8.16 2.09 -9.09
N VAL A 130 -7.51 2.28 -10.23
CA VAL A 130 -6.97 1.17 -11.04
C VAL A 130 -5.91 0.43 -10.24
N PHE A 131 -4.93 1.16 -9.66
CA PHE A 131 -3.89 0.55 -8.83
C PHE A 131 -4.47 -0.26 -7.65
N ALA A 132 -5.46 0.27 -6.94
CA ALA A 132 -6.10 -0.42 -5.82
C ALA A 132 -6.82 -1.70 -6.25
N LYS A 133 -7.58 -1.64 -7.36
CA LYS A 133 -8.30 -2.80 -7.91
C LYS A 133 -7.33 -3.88 -8.38
N ASP A 134 -6.30 -3.49 -9.11
CA ASP A 134 -5.32 -4.42 -9.68
C ASP A 134 -4.44 -5.07 -8.62
N SER A 135 -4.00 -4.29 -7.63
CA SER A 135 -3.26 -4.80 -6.47
C SER A 135 -4.08 -5.85 -5.71
N PHE A 136 -5.36 -5.56 -5.46
CA PHE A 136 -6.23 -6.48 -4.74
C PHE A 136 -6.63 -7.70 -5.58
N ALA A 137 -6.83 -7.53 -6.88
CA ALA A 137 -7.06 -8.64 -7.80
C ALA A 137 -5.86 -9.59 -7.85
N ALA A 138 -4.64 -9.06 -7.94
CA ALA A 138 -3.41 -9.83 -7.88
C ALA A 138 -3.26 -10.58 -6.54
N ALA A 139 -3.63 -9.94 -5.42
CA ALA A 139 -3.58 -10.57 -4.11
C ALA A 139 -4.55 -11.76 -4.02
N LYS A 140 -5.78 -11.61 -4.51
CA LYS A 140 -6.76 -12.71 -4.57
C LYS A 140 -6.30 -13.84 -5.49
N GLU A 141 -5.77 -13.51 -6.66
CA GLU A 141 -5.24 -14.50 -7.62
C GLU A 141 -4.10 -15.33 -7.01
N ALA A 142 -3.23 -14.70 -6.22
CA ALA A 142 -2.15 -15.38 -5.53
C ALA A 142 -2.57 -16.09 -4.23
N GLY A 143 -3.84 -15.97 -3.81
CA GLY A 143 -4.40 -16.62 -2.62
C GLY A 143 -3.98 -15.97 -1.31
N LEU A 144 -3.82 -14.64 -1.29
CA LEU A 144 -3.46 -13.90 -0.07
C LEU A 144 -4.63 -13.75 0.92
N PHE A 145 -5.86 -13.94 0.43
CA PHE A 145 -7.13 -13.77 1.13
C PHE A 145 -8.13 -14.87 0.76
#